data_AF-A0A4Z0KS44-F1
#
_entry.id   AF-A0A4Z0KS44-F1
#
_cell.length_a   1.000
_cell.length_b   1.000
_cell.length_c   1.000
_cell.angle_alpha   90.00
_cell.angle_beta   90.00
_cell.angle_gamma   90.00
#
_symmetry.space_group_name_H-M   'P 1'
#
loop_
_entity.id
_entity.type
_entity.pdbx_description
1 polymer ?
#
loop_
_entity_poly.entity_id
_entity_poly.type
_entity_poly.pdbx_seq_one_letter_code
_entity_poly.pdbx_strand_id
1 'polypeptide(L)'
;MLRRDFLKYSVALGVASALPLWSRAAFAAERPALPIPDLLTADASNRMQLIVKAGQSTFAGKNATTWGYNGNLLGPAVQLHKGKSVTVDIHNQLAEDTTLHWHGLEIPGVVDGGPQGIIPAGGTRTVTFTPEQRAAPCWGHPHTHGNAGRA
;
A
#
# COMPACT_ATOMS: atom_id res chain seq x y z
N MET A 1 38.68 6.35 47.99
CA MET A 1 38.88 6.21 46.53
C MET A 1 39.95 7.20 46.09
N LEU A 2 40.95 6.77 45.30
CA LEU A 2 42.00 7.65 44.79
C LEU A 2 41.48 8.44 43.56
N ARG A 3 41.86 9.72 43.43
CA ARG A 3 41.49 10.58 42.27
C ARG A 3 41.76 9.92 40.91
N ARG A 4 42.82 9.11 40.84
CA ARG A 4 43.23 8.35 39.65
C ARG A 4 42.18 7.32 39.23
N ASP A 5 41.52 6.68 40.17
CA ASP A 5 40.56 5.62 39.87
C ASP A 5 39.22 6.25 39.44
N PHE A 6 38.82 7.35 40.08
CA PHE A 6 37.67 8.15 39.64
C PHE A 6 37.80 8.62 38.19
N LEU A 7 38.95 9.22 37.82
CA LEU A 7 39.23 9.64 36.43
C LEU A 7 39.18 8.47 35.44
N LYS A 8 39.76 7.31 35.80
CA LYS A 8 39.73 6.11 34.95
C LYS A 8 38.30 5.62 34.71
N TYR A 9 37.49 5.54 35.77
CA TYR A 9 36.12 5.05 35.67
C TYR A 9 35.20 6.05 34.96
N SER A 10 35.38 7.36 35.18
CA SER A 10 34.61 8.38 34.48
C SER A 10 34.91 8.42 32.97
N VAL A 11 36.18 8.24 32.56
CA VAL A 11 36.53 8.13 31.13
C VAL A 11 35.95 6.87 30.52
N ALA A 12 36.02 5.73 31.20
CA ALA A 12 35.44 4.47 30.71
C ALA A 12 33.91 4.56 30.52
N LEU A 13 33.20 5.17 31.48
CA LEU A 13 31.75 5.42 31.38
C LEU A 13 31.39 6.43 30.28
N GLY A 14 32.22 7.45 30.05
CA GLY A 14 32.04 8.40 28.93
C GLY A 14 32.19 7.73 27.57
N VAL A 15 33.15 6.81 27.41
CA VAL A 15 33.34 6.05 26.16
C VAL A 15 32.21 5.03 25.94
N ALA A 16 31.74 4.37 27.00
CA ALA A 16 30.63 3.42 26.91
C ALA A 16 29.27 4.10 26.65
N SER A 17 29.05 5.31 27.16
CA SER A 17 27.85 6.11 26.87
C SER A 17 27.91 6.83 25.52
N ALA A 18 29.10 6.97 24.93
CA ALA A 18 29.32 7.32 23.53
C ALA A 18 29.22 6.10 22.58
N LEU A 19 28.69 4.95 23.06
CA LEU A 19 28.24 3.90 22.16
C LEU A 19 27.29 4.54 21.14
N PRO A 20 27.63 4.47 19.87
CA PRO A 20 27.36 5.61 19.06
C PRO A 20 25.98 5.55 18.44
N LEU A 21 25.34 6.72 18.27
CA LEU A 21 24.15 6.88 17.44
C LEU A 21 24.35 6.31 16.01
N TRP A 22 25.60 6.15 15.53
CA TRP A 22 25.90 5.52 14.24
C TRP A 22 25.63 4.01 14.20
N SER A 23 25.54 3.32 15.34
CA SER A 23 25.11 1.91 15.36
C SER A 23 23.70 1.75 14.79
N ARG A 24 22.77 2.64 15.15
CA ARG A 24 21.39 2.63 14.61
C ARG A 24 21.33 2.94 13.11
N ALA A 25 22.17 3.87 12.64
CA ALA A 25 22.29 4.19 11.22
C ALA A 25 22.94 3.04 10.43
N ALA A 26 23.94 2.38 11.00
CA ALA A 26 24.59 1.20 10.42
C ALA A 26 23.61 0.01 10.31
N PHE A 27 22.79 -0.24 11.34
CA PHE A 27 21.74 -1.26 11.28
C PHE A 27 20.57 -0.91 10.34
N ALA A 28 20.36 0.38 10.04
CA ALA A 28 19.37 0.81 9.04
C ALA A 28 19.90 0.70 7.60
N ALA A 29 21.21 0.89 7.39
CA ALA A 29 21.85 0.80 6.07
C ALA A 29 21.74 -0.59 5.41
N GLU A 30 21.56 -1.65 6.21
CA GLU A 30 21.41 -3.02 5.71
C GLU A 30 19.95 -3.40 5.36
N ARG A 31 18.96 -2.54 5.63
CA ARG A 31 17.55 -2.81 5.34
C ARG A 31 17.15 -2.16 4.02
N PRO A 32 16.29 -2.81 3.21
CA PRO A 32 15.75 -2.15 2.03
C PRO A 32 14.95 -0.91 2.44
N ALA A 33 15.02 0.14 1.64
CA ALA A 33 14.18 1.32 1.82
C ALA A 33 12.70 0.93 1.80
N LEU A 34 11.89 1.58 2.63
CA LEU A 34 10.44 1.34 2.66
C LEU A 34 9.84 1.74 1.30
N PRO A 35 9.17 0.82 0.58
CA PRO A 35 8.45 1.18 -0.63
C PRO A 35 7.30 2.12 -0.28
N ILE A 36 7.26 3.29 -0.93
CA ILE A 36 6.19 4.27 -0.78
C ILE A 36 5.27 4.14 -1.99
N PRO A 37 3.98 3.82 -1.80
CA PRO A 37 3.02 3.78 -2.91
C PRO A 37 2.91 5.13 -3.61
N ASP A 38 2.81 5.10 -4.93
CA ASP A 38 2.50 6.29 -5.72
C ASP A 38 1.14 6.86 -5.33
N LEU A 39 1.04 8.18 -5.27
CA LEU A 39 -0.22 8.88 -5.05
C LEU A 39 -0.96 9.01 -6.38
N LEU A 40 -2.01 8.21 -6.58
CA LEU A 40 -2.84 8.25 -7.77
C LEU A 40 -3.92 9.33 -7.62
N THR A 41 -3.92 10.30 -8.53
CA THR A 41 -4.90 11.39 -8.60
C THR A 41 -5.69 11.29 -9.90
N ALA A 42 -6.87 11.90 -9.92
CA ALA A 42 -7.69 11.96 -11.13
C ALA A 42 -7.06 12.87 -12.19
N ASP A 43 -7.21 12.47 -13.45
CA ASP A 43 -6.79 13.26 -14.60
C ASP A 43 -7.71 14.48 -14.85
N ALA A 44 -7.44 15.22 -15.94
CA ALA A 44 -8.24 16.39 -16.32
C ALA A 44 -9.73 16.07 -16.62
N SER A 45 -10.07 14.80 -16.83
CA SER A 45 -11.43 14.31 -17.06
C SER A 45 -12.07 13.72 -15.79
N ASN A 46 -11.47 13.94 -14.61
CA ASN A 46 -11.83 13.30 -13.34
C ASN A 46 -11.79 11.76 -13.41
N ARG A 47 -10.88 11.20 -14.21
CA ARG A 47 -10.72 9.75 -14.41
C ARG A 47 -9.43 9.23 -13.80
N MET A 48 -9.48 8.00 -13.29
CA MET A 48 -8.33 7.25 -12.80
C MET A 48 -8.37 5.83 -13.39
N GLN A 49 -7.20 5.24 -13.58
CA GLN A 49 -7.07 3.88 -14.07
C GLN A 49 -6.43 2.98 -13.00
N LEU A 50 -7.05 1.84 -12.75
CA LEU A 50 -6.50 0.76 -11.94
C LEU A 50 -6.45 -0.51 -12.77
N ILE A 51 -5.26 -1.09 -12.89
CA ILE A 51 -5.00 -2.31 -13.64
C ILE A 51 -4.63 -3.39 -12.64
N VAL A 52 -5.48 -4.39 -12.47
CA VAL A 52 -5.20 -5.58 -11.65
C VAL A 52 -4.41 -6.56 -12.51
N LYS A 53 -3.20 -6.94 -12.10
CA LYS A 53 -2.34 -7.81 -12.90
C LYS A 53 -1.50 -8.75 -12.05
N ALA A 54 -1.11 -9.86 -12.65
CA ALA A 54 -0.05 -10.71 -12.13
C ALA A 54 1.33 -10.14 -12.47
N GLY A 55 2.29 -10.37 -11.58
CA GLY A 55 3.69 -10.00 -11.72
C GLY A 55 4.57 -10.89 -10.85
N GLN A 56 5.83 -10.48 -10.70
CA GLN A 56 6.80 -11.16 -9.85
C GLN A 56 7.36 -10.19 -8.80
N SER A 57 7.51 -10.68 -7.57
CA SER A 57 8.16 -9.97 -6.47
C SER A 57 9.18 -10.87 -5.78
N THR A 58 10.17 -10.26 -5.14
CA THR A 58 11.22 -10.99 -4.42
C THR A 58 11.05 -10.81 -2.92
N PHE A 59 10.95 -11.93 -2.20
CA PHE A 59 10.88 -11.96 -0.74
C PHE A 59 12.08 -12.73 -0.21
N ALA A 60 12.94 -12.07 0.58
CA ALA A 60 14.15 -12.67 1.16
C ALA A 60 15.00 -13.45 0.11
N GLY A 61 15.18 -12.85 -1.08
CA GLY A 61 15.95 -13.44 -2.19
C GLY A 61 15.23 -14.51 -3.01
N LYS A 62 13.96 -14.83 -2.71
CA LYS A 62 13.15 -15.80 -3.45
C LYS A 62 12.07 -15.10 -4.26
N ASN A 63 11.96 -15.46 -5.54
CA ASN A 63 10.91 -14.95 -6.41
C ASN A 63 9.59 -15.66 -6.15
N ALA A 64 8.51 -14.89 -6.12
CA ALA A 64 7.14 -15.37 -6.06
C ALA A 64 6.28 -14.64 -7.09
N THR A 65 5.29 -15.35 -7.63
CA THR A 65 4.20 -14.72 -8.36
C THR A 65 3.32 -13.97 -7.38
N THR A 66 3.03 -12.71 -7.70
CA THR A 66 2.25 -11.80 -6.86
C THR A 66 1.31 -10.99 -7.72
N TRP A 67 0.20 -10.55 -7.16
CA TRP A 67 -0.75 -9.68 -7.84
C TRP A 67 -0.72 -8.27 -7.26
N GLY A 68 -0.98 -7.29 -8.12
CA GLY A 68 -1.03 -5.89 -7.73
C GLY A 68 -1.91 -5.04 -8.61
N TYR A 69 -2.18 -3.82 -8.13
CA TYR A 69 -2.85 -2.75 -8.84
C TYR A 69 -1.79 -1.78 -9.37
N ASN A 70 -1.75 -1.55 -10.69
CA ASN A 70 -0.75 -0.70 -11.36
C ASN A 70 0.71 -1.11 -11.12
N GLY A 71 0.95 -2.37 -10.71
CA GLY A 71 2.27 -2.87 -10.34
C GLY A 71 2.25 -4.38 -10.10
N ASN A 72 3.38 -4.93 -9.67
CA ASN A 72 3.51 -6.37 -9.44
C ASN A 72 2.99 -6.82 -8.07
N LEU A 73 2.85 -5.91 -7.10
CA LEU A 73 2.47 -6.20 -5.72
C LEU A 73 1.86 -4.93 -5.09
N LEU A 74 0.87 -5.10 -4.20
CA LEU A 74 0.10 -4.02 -3.56
C LEU A 74 -0.61 -3.11 -4.58
N GLY A 75 -0.59 -1.80 -4.38
CA GLY A 75 -1.26 -0.83 -5.24
C GLY A 75 -0.93 0.61 -4.86
N PRO A 76 -1.36 1.59 -5.67
CA PRO A 76 -1.17 3.00 -5.39
C PRO A 76 -2.06 3.47 -4.23
N ALA A 77 -1.70 4.62 -3.64
CA ALA A 77 -2.58 5.36 -2.76
C ALA A 77 -3.54 6.23 -3.61
N VAL A 78 -4.81 5.84 -3.70
CA VAL A 78 -5.82 6.61 -4.42
C VAL A 78 -6.22 7.84 -3.62
N GLN A 79 -6.03 9.03 -4.19
CA GLN A 79 -6.42 10.29 -3.55
C GLN A 79 -7.81 10.73 -4.01
N LEU A 80 -8.71 10.83 -3.04
CA LEU A 80 -10.08 11.27 -3.23
C LEU A 80 -10.34 12.58 -2.47
N HIS A 81 -11.24 13.40 -2.99
CA HIS A 81 -11.64 14.67 -2.38
C HIS A 81 -13.13 14.67 -2.09
N LYS A 82 -13.50 15.04 -0.87
CA LYS A 82 -14.91 15.18 -0.48
C LYS A 82 -15.67 16.08 -1.46
N GLY A 83 -16.85 15.64 -1.89
CA GLY A 83 -17.74 16.38 -2.80
C GLY A 83 -17.26 16.44 -4.25
N LYS A 84 -16.15 15.78 -4.61
CA LYS A 84 -15.68 15.70 -5.99
C LYS A 84 -15.95 14.32 -6.57
N SER A 85 -16.79 14.27 -7.60
CA SER A 85 -17.07 13.04 -8.34
C SER A 85 -15.80 12.56 -9.06
N VAL A 86 -15.57 11.26 -9.02
CA VAL A 86 -14.47 10.61 -9.72
C VAL A 86 -14.98 9.37 -10.45
N THR A 87 -14.37 9.09 -11.60
CA THR A 87 -14.62 7.87 -12.36
C THR A 87 -13.36 7.01 -12.35
N VAL A 88 -13.49 5.74 -11.99
CA VAL A 88 -12.39 4.77 -11.95
C VAL A 88 -12.64 3.69 -12.99
N ASP A 89 -11.70 3.53 -13.93
CA ASP A 89 -11.67 2.42 -14.86
C ASP A 89 -10.80 1.30 -14.27
N ILE A 90 -11.45 0.18 -13.93
CA ILE A 90 -10.79 -0.97 -13.31
C ILE A 90 -10.65 -2.04 -14.38
N HIS A 91 -9.42 -2.31 -14.81
CA HIS A 91 -9.10 -3.32 -15.82
C HIS A 91 -8.51 -4.55 -15.15
N ASN A 92 -9.18 -5.69 -15.30
CA ASN A 92 -8.73 -6.96 -14.77
C ASN A 92 -7.90 -7.70 -15.82
N GLN A 93 -6.58 -7.74 -15.66
CA GLN A 93 -5.66 -8.53 -16.49
C GLN A 93 -5.34 -9.90 -15.89
N LEU A 94 -6.00 -10.29 -14.79
CA LEU A 94 -5.88 -11.63 -14.24
C LEU A 94 -6.58 -12.65 -15.14
N ALA A 95 -6.16 -13.91 -15.02
CA ALA A 95 -6.81 -15.04 -15.67
C ALA A 95 -8.11 -15.48 -14.96
N GLU A 96 -8.55 -14.75 -13.94
CA GLU A 96 -9.77 -15.04 -13.19
C GLU A 96 -10.56 -13.79 -12.85
N ASP A 97 -11.84 -14.01 -12.53
CA ASP A 97 -12.75 -12.97 -12.08
C ASP A 97 -12.32 -12.38 -10.75
N THR A 98 -12.47 -11.07 -10.61
CA THR A 98 -12.18 -10.37 -9.36
C THR A 98 -13.22 -9.31 -9.05
N THR A 99 -13.10 -8.67 -7.90
CA THR A 99 -13.83 -7.45 -7.56
C THR A 99 -12.85 -6.43 -6.99
N LEU A 100 -13.28 -5.18 -6.83
CA LEU A 100 -12.50 -4.16 -6.11
C LEU A 100 -13.42 -3.44 -5.13
N HIS A 101 -13.29 -3.76 -3.85
CA HIS A 101 -14.05 -3.16 -2.77
C HIS A 101 -13.29 -1.97 -2.14
N TRP A 102 -14.01 -0.89 -1.87
CA TRP A 102 -13.49 0.34 -1.27
C TRP A 102 -13.74 0.35 0.23
N HIS A 103 -12.94 -0.40 0.98
CA HIS A 103 -13.12 -0.59 2.41
C HIS A 103 -13.07 0.73 3.19
N GLY A 104 -14.18 1.03 3.87
CA GLY A 104 -14.35 2.23 4.68
C GLY A 104 -14.89 3.44 3.90
N LEU A 105 -15.15 3.31 2.59
CA LEU A 105 -15.76 4.36 1.79
C LEU A 105 -17.29 4.28 1.83
N GLU A 106 -17.95 5.40 2.10
CA GLU A 106 -19.41 5.56 2.16
C GLU A 106 -19.95 5.81 0.75
N ILE A 107 -20.11 4.73 -0.03
CA ILE A 107 -20.58 4.78 -1.42
C ILE A 107 -21.76 3.82 -1.68
N PRO A 108 -22.55 4.02 -2.74
CA PRO A 108 -23.67 3.13 -3.06
C PRO A 108 -23.23 1.69 -3.35
N GLY A 109 -24.05 0.71 -2.97
CA GLY A 109 -23.75 -0.72 -3.18
C GLY A 109 -23.45 -1.11 -4.64
N VAL A 110 -24.03 -0.39 -5.62
CA VAL A 110 -23.78 -0.62 -7.06
C VAL A 110 -22.33 -0.35 -7.49
N VAL A 111 -21.58 0.44 -6.72
CA VAL A 111 -20.16 0.78 -6.96
C VAL A 111 -19.24 0.34 -5.82
N ASP A 112 -19.81 -0.24 -4.75
CA ASP A 112 -19.09 -0.70 -3.56
C ASP A 112 -18.04 -1.79 -3.87
N GLY A 113 -18.35 -2.70 -4.81
CA GLY A 113 -17.40 -3.72 -5.24
C GLY A 113 -17.32 -4.97 -4.34
N GLY A 114 -18.34 -5.22 -3.53
CA GLY A 114 -18.56 -6.51 -2.86
C GLY A 114 -18.70 -7.71 -3.84
N PRO A 115 -19.06 -8.91 -3.35
CA PRO A 115 -18.99 -10.16 -4.13
C PRO A 115 -19.83 -10.19 -5.43
N GLN A 116 -20.88 -9.37 -5.52
CA GLN A 116 -21.73 -9.25 -6.71
C GLN A 116 -21.09 -8.36 -7.79
N GLY A 117 -20.04 -7.61 -7.44
CA GLY A 117 -19.37 -6.63 -8.26
C GLY A 117 -18.30 -7.21 -9.18
N ILE A 118 -18.60 -8.31 -9.86
CA ILE A 118 -17.65 -9.06 -10.68
C ILE A 118 -17.05 -8.20 -11.80
N ILE A 119 -15.74 -8.31 -11.96
CA ILE A 119 -14.95 -7.83 -13.08
C ILE A 119 -14.37 -9.09 -13.76
N PRO A 120 -14.91 -9.49 -14.93
CA PRO A 120 -14.48 -10.72 -15.59
C PRO A 120 -12.97 -10.75 -15.87
N ALA A 121 -12.39 -11.94 -15.97
CA ALA A 121 -11.03 -12.12 -16.48
C ALA A 121 -10.83 -11.41 -17.83
N GLY A 122 -9.80 -10.55 -17.95
CA GLY A 122 -9.57 -9.72 -19.14
C GLY A 122 -10.55 -8.55 -19.30
N GLY A 123 -11.54 -8.41 -18.42
CA GLY A 123 -12.62 -7.44 -18.52
C GLY A 123 -12.29 -6.08 -17.90
N THR A 124 -13.21 -5.13 -18.09
CA THR A 124 -13.13 -3.80 -17.50
C THR A 124 -14.45 -3.45 -16.84
N ARG A 125 -14.39 -2.83 -15.66
CA ARG A 125 -15.53 -2.23 -14.98
C ARG A 125 -15.23 -0.78 -14.67
N THR A 126 -16.13 0.11 -15.07
CA THR A 126 -16.06 1.53 -14.74
C THR A 126 -17.03 1.83 -13.61
N VAL A 127 -16.55 2.52 -12.58
CA VAL A 127 -17.39 2.99 -11.46
C VAL A 127 -17.24 4.49 -11.31
N THR A 128 -18.35 5.18 -10.98
CA THR A 128 -18.35 6.61 -10.69
C THR A 128 -19.01 6.84 -9.35
N PHE A 129 -18.36 7.59 -8.47
CA PHE A 129 -18.90 7.93 -7.16
C PHE A 129 -18.36 9.27 -6.67
N THR A 130 -19.09 9.88 -5.73
CA THR A 130 -18.69 11.10 -5.04
C THR A 130 -18.54 10.76 -3.56
N PRO A 131 -17.34 10.86 -2.97
CA PRO A 131 -17.16 10.65 -1.55
C PRO A 131 -17.69 11.85 -0.76
N GLU A 132 -18.56 11.61 0.22
CA GLU A 132 -19.16 12.67 1.05
C GLU A 132 -18.70 12.64 2.52
N GLN A 133 -17.98 11.60 2.91
CA GLN A 133 -17.49 11.40 4.28
C GLN A 133 -16.32 12.33 4.65
N ARG A 134 -15.94 12.30 5.93
CA ARG A 134 -14.77 13.04 6.45
C ARG A 134 -13.47 12.40 5.95
N ALA A 135 -12.41 13.19 5.84
CA ALA A 135 -11.08 12.68 5.47
C ALA A 135 -10.66 11.51 6.39
N ALA A 136 -10.29 10.39 5.79
CA ALA A 136 -9.88 9.18 6.48
C ALA A 136 -8.98 8.32 5.56
N PRO A 137 -8.07 7.52 6.14
CA PRO A 137 -7.43 6.44 5.41
C PRO A 137 -8.43 5.29 5.21
N CYS A 138 -8.81 5.07 3.95
CA CYS A 138 -9.55 3.90 3.48
C CYS A 138 -8.59 3.00 2.69
N TRP A 139 -9.02 1.80 2.29
CA TRP A 139 -8.18 0.90 1.49
C TRP A 139 -9.00 0.10 0.49
N GLY A 140 -8.35 -0.28 -0.63
CA GLY A 140 -8.97 -1.07 -1.69
C GLY A 140 -8.49 -2.51 -1.66
N HIS A 141 -9.40 -3.48 -1.81
CA HIS A 141 -9.04 -4.91 -1.87
C HIS A 141 -10.08 -5.75 -2.60
N PRO A 142 -9.73 -6.96 -3.10
CA PRO A 142 -10.71 -7.84 -3.72
C PRO A 142 -11.70 -8.39 -2.69
N HIS A 143 -12.92 -8.67 -3.15
CA HIS A 143 -14.02 -9.20 -2.35
C HIS A 143 -14.75 -10.36 -3.05
N THR A 144 -14.04 -11.04 -3.95
CA THR A 144 -14.53 -12.21 -4.71
C THR A 144 -15.07 -13.29 -3.76
N HIS A 145 -16.25 -13.82 -4.05
CA HIS A 145 -16.87 -14.85 -3.22
C HIS A 145 -15.94 -16.08 -3.09
N GLY A 146 -15.66 -16.50 -1.85
CA GLY A 146 -14.78 -17.63 -1.56
C GLY A 146 -13.28 -17.40 -1.75
N ASN A 147 -12.88 -16.32 -2.43
CA ASN A 147 -11.49 -16.08 -2.87
C ASN A 147 -10.94 -14.67 -2.54
N ALA A 148 -11.58 -13.94 -1.60
CA ALA A 148 -11.24 -12.54 -1.29
C ALA A 148 -9.78 -12.28 -0.85
N GLY A 149 -9.04 -13.32 -0.42
CA GLY A 149 -7.64 -13.20 0.00
C GLY A 149 -6.60 -13.65 -1.02
N ARG A 150 -7.00 -13.96 -2.26
CA ARG A 150 -6.06 -14.45 -3.28
C ARG A 150 -5.28 -13.27 -3.89
N ALA A 151 -3.97 -13.26 -3.69
CA ALA A 151 -3.03 -12.23 -4.13
C ALA A 151 -1.66 -12.85 -4.44
#